data_AF-A0A1Y2F7I6-F1
#
_entry.id   AF-A0A1Y2F7I6-F1
#
_cell.length_a   1.000
_cell.length_b   1.000
_cell.length_c   1.000
_cell.angle_alpha   90.00
_cell.angle_beta   90.00
_cell.angle_gamma   90.00
#
_symmetry.space_group_name_H-M   'P 1'
#
loop_
_entity.id
_entity.type
_entity.pdbx_description
1 polymer ?
#
loop_
_entity_poly.entity_id
_entity_poly.type
_entity_poly.pdbx_seq_one_letter_code
_entity_poly.pdbx_strand_id
1 'polypeptide(L)'
;MVAIVAAKNVSTSANTDTGVSFHHAAKRHLHQATTTLYKQPTGGACGCFDNYEHRNGFKAQFGFSGIHFAAGSASIFDPKGEHTWCGSGCGTCFRLKSTGHAACQTCGTGSARGLTITVVVYDLCPAGTEPNSEQYHYCSPKGVSNSHGFKYHFDIHSSDFTVGGHKWDNPVVDFEPIKCPQVVTNWLERHCKKCTQKR
;
A
#
# COMPACT_ATOMS: atom_id res chain seq x y z
N MET A 1 13.91 -21.62 72.68
CA MET A 1 15.06 -20.72 72.87
C MET A 1 15.67 -20.42 71.50
N VAL A 2 15.84 -19.13 71.16
CA VAL A 2 16.66 -18.56 70.07
C VAL A 2 16.10 -18.85 68.64
N ALA A 3 16.07 -17.96 67.65
CA ALA A 3 16.74 -16.68 67.42
C ALA A 3 15.96 -15.80 66.42
N ILE A 4 16.18 -14.49 66.54
CA ILE A 4 16.03 -13.45 65.51
C ILE A 4 17.25 -13.52 64.57
N VAL A 5 17.06 -13.39 63.26
CA VAL A 5 18.09 -12.94 62.28
C VAL A 5 17.35 -12.17 61.17
N ALA A 6 17.32 -10.83 61.20
CA ALA A 6 18.31 -9.87 60.68
C ALA A 6 18.36 -9.75 59.15
N ALA A 7 18.05 -8.55 58.67
CA ALA A 7 18.19 -8.10 57.28
C ALA A 7 19.65 -8.11 56.82
N LYS A 8 19.88 -8.39 55.53
CA LYS A 8 21.09 -8.00 54.80
C LYS A 8 20.73 -7.50 53.41
N ASN A 9 20.97 -6.21 53.20
CA ASN A 9 21.24 -5.64 51.89
C ASN A 9 22.53 -6.26 51.34
N VAL A 10 22.51 -6.69 50.08
CA VAL A 10 23.73 -6.93 49.30
C VAL A 10 23.61 -6.17 47.98
N SER A 11 24.46 -5.16 47.87
CA SER A 11 24.84 -4.47 46.64
C SER A 11 25.98 -5.25 45.98
N THR A 12 25.86 -5.54 44.69
CA THR A 12 26.95 -5.89 43.76
C THR A 12 26.38 -5.72 42.34
N SER A 13 27.03 -5.20 41.32
CA SER A 13 28.33 -4.58 41.11
C SER A 13 28.18 -3.89 39.76
N ALA A 14 28.66 -2.65 39.63
CA ALA A 14 28.92 -2.08 38.31
C ALA A 14 29.95 -2.96 37.61
N ASN A 15 29.69 -3.33 36.36
CA ASN A 15 30.72 -3.75 35.43
C ASN A 15 30.55 -2.96 34.15
N THR A 16 31.38 -1.93 34.02
CA THR A 16 31.66 -1.24 32.77
C THR A 16 32.42 -2.19 31.86
N ASP A 17 31.91 -2.52 30.67
CA ASP A 17 32.81 -2.55 29.52
C ASP A 17 32.12 -2.50 28.15
N THR A 18 32.79 -1.74 27.29
CA THR A 18 32.75 -1.69 25.82
C THR A 18 31.43 -1.52 25.10
N GLY A 19 31.30 -0.34 24.48
CA GLY A 19 30.28 -0.06 23.48
C GLY A 19 30.37 -0.99 22.27
N VAL A 20 29.22 -1.52 21.90
CA VAL A 20 28.85 -1.72 20.51
C VAL A 20 27.51 -1.02 20.35
N SER A 21 27.55 0.19 19.79
CA SER A 21 26.35 0.89 19.34
C SER A 21 25.78 0.10 18.17
N PHE A 22 24.94 -0.89 18.48
CA PHE A 22 23.97 -1.36 17.51
C PHE A 22 23.03 -0.19 17.29
N HIS A 23 23.26 0.55 16.22
CA HIS A 23 22.23 1.33 15.57
C HIS A 23 21.08 0.35 15.29
N HIS A 24 20.15 0.25 16.24
CA HIS A 24 18.79 -0.17 15.97
C HIS A 24 18.26 0.88 15.00
N ALA A 25 18.49 0.64 13.71
CA ALA A 25 17.64 1.19 12.68
C ALA A 25 16.22 0.92 13.17
N ALA A 26 15.53 1.98 13.58
CA ALA A 26 14.17 1.87 14.07
C ALA A 26 13.42 0.98 13.09
N LYS A 27 12.92 -0.17 13.55
CA LYS A 27 12.04 -1.04 12.78
C LYS A 27 10.84 -0.19 12.42
N ARG A 28 10.90 0.51 11.28
CA ARG A 28 9.70 1.02 10.64
C ARG A 28 8.87 -0.22 10.39
N HIS A 29 7.69 -0.27 11.00
CA HIS A 29 6.66 -1.24 10.65
C HIS A 29 6.24 -0.93 9.20
N LEU A 30 7.02 -1.42 8.24
CA LEU A 30 6.64 -1.39 6.83
C LEU A 30 5.46 -2.35 6.71
N HIS A 31 4.30 -1.76 6.43
CA HIS A 31 3.13 -2.53 6.10
C HIS A 31 3.38 -3.25 4.78
N GLN A 32 2.87 -4.48 4.66
CA GLN A 32 2.97 -5.24 3.43
C GLN A 32 1.63 -5.27 2.70
N ALA A 33 1.69 -5.21 1.38
CA ALA A 33 0.53 -5.30 0.51
C ALA A 33 0.81 -6.29 -0.63
N THR A 34 -0.25 -6.92 -1.11
CA THR A 34 -0.22 -7.58 -2.42
C THR A 34 -0.42 -6.56 -3.53
N THR A 35 0.02 -6.89 -4.74
CA THR A 35 -0.28 -6.09 -5.93
C THR A 35 -0.83 -6.98 -7.04
N THR A 36 -1.74 -6.45 -7.84
CA THR A 36 -2.14 -7.01 -9.13
C THR A 36 -2.07 -5.94 -10.21
N LEU A 37 -2.30 -6.34 -11.46
CA LEU A 37 -2.46 -5.42 -12.58
C LEU A 37 -3.92 -5.50 -13.07
N TYR A 38 -4.54 -4.35 -13.28
CA TYR A 38 -5.85 -4.27 -13.91
C TYR A 38 -5.91 -3.19 -14.98
N LYS A 39 -6.90 -3.32 -15.86
CA LYS A 39 -7.15 -2.36 -16.92
C LYS A 39 -8.63 -2.07 -17.00
N GLN A 40 -9.01 -0.87 -16.57
CA GLN A 40 -10.39 -0.40 -16.70
C GLN A 40 -10.42 1.04 -17.17
N PRO A 41 -11.11 1.37 -18.27
CA PRO A 41 -11.17 2.73 -18.79
C PRO A 41 -12.13 3.62 -17.99
N THR A 42 -12.11 3.55 -16.65
CA THR A 42 -12.97 4.34 -15.75
C THR A 42 -12.18 5.46 -15.10
N GLY A 43 -12.85 6.55 -14.73
CA GLY A 43 -12.23 7.63 -13.95
C GLY A 43 -12.04 7.31 -12.47
N GLY A 44 -12.38 6.10 -12.04
CA GLY A 44 -12.20 5.60 -10.68
C GLY A 44 -13.07 6.27 -9.61
N ALA A 45 -13.10 5.65 -8.44
CA ALA A 45 -13.85 6.06 -7.25
C ALA A 45 -13.37 7.39 -6.64
N CYS A 46 -12.25 7.95 -7.12
CA CYS A 46 -11.76 9.28 -6.73
C CYS A 46 -12.17 10.41 -7.69
N GLY A 47 -13.06 10.15 -8.66
CA GLY A 47 -13.69 11.23 -9.42
C GLY A 47 -12.86 11.79 -10.56
N CYS A 48 -11.96 11.01 -11.15
CA CYS A 48 -11.03 11.46 -12.18
C CYS A 48 -11.62 11.33 -13.60
N PHE A 49 -12.69 12.11 -13.84
CA PHE A 49 -13.52 12.33 -15.04
C PHE A 49 -12.89 13.07 -16.23
N ASP A 50 -12.89 12.52 -17.46
CA ASP A 50 -12.67 13.31 -18.70
C ASP A 50 -13.83 14.27 -19.02
N ASN A 51 -15.04 13.94 -18.55
CA ASN A 51 -16.22 14.78 -18.58
C ASN A 51 -17.11 14.59 -17.33
N TYR A 52 -18.12 15.46 -17.19
CA TYR A 52 -18.99 15.51 -16.00
C TYR A 52 -19.91 14.28 -15.85
N GLU A 53 -20.11 13.52 -16.93
CA GLU A 53 -21.13 12.47 -17.10
C GLU A 53 -20.57 11.04 -17.21
N HIS A 54 -19.33 10.82 -16.78
CA HIS A 54 -18.79 9.47 -16.49
C HIS A 54 -18.81 8.49 -17.66
N ARG A 55 -17.99 8.68 -18.71
CA ARG A 55 -17.79 7.57 -19.66
C ARG A 55 -16.37 7.08 -19.83
N ASN A 56 -15.33 7.92 -19.70
CA ASN A 56 -13.97 7.43 -19.82
C ASN A 56 -13.02 7.98 -18.75
N GLY A 57 -12.13 7.10 -18.28
CA GLY A 57 -10.90 7.52 -17.62
C GLY A 57 -9.94 8.21 -18.58
N PHE A 58 -8.92 8.86 -18.04
CA PHE A 58 -7.85 9.46 -18.83
C PHE A 58 -6.77 8.44 -19.17
N LYS A 59 -6.19 8.51 -20.37
CA LYS A 59 -5.00 7.71 -20.71
C LYS A 59 -3.83 7.91 -19.74
N ALA A 60 -3.70 9.08 -19.12
CA ALA A 60 -2.68 9.34 -18.10
C ALA A 60 -2.79 8.42 -16.87
N GLN A 61 -3.93 7.75 -16.65
CA GLN A 61 -4.11 6.76 -15.59
C GLN A 61 -3.34 5.45 -15.86
N PHE A 62 -2.82 5.23 -17.07
CA PHE A 62 -1.83 4.17 -17.33
C PHE A 62 -0.44 4.49 -16.75
N GLY A 63 -0.28 5.67 -16.14
CA GLY A 63 0.92 6.09 -15.44
C GLY A 63 1.67 7.24 -16.13
N PHE A 64 2.59 7.80 -15.36
CA PHE A 64 3.69 8.64 -15.84
C PHE A 64 5.00 7.83 -15.73
N SER A 65 6.11 8.36 -16.23
CA SER A 65 7.41 7.72 -16.02
C SER A 65 7.67 7.50 -14.52
N GLY A 66 7.69 6.23 -14.09
CA GLY A 66 7.91 5.82 -12.69
C GLY A 66 6.75 6.02 -11.71
N ILE A 67 5.56 6.42 -12.18
CA ILE A 67 4.39 6.70 -11.35
C ILE A 67 3.19 5.96 -11.92
N HIS A 68 2.52 5.16 -11.12
CA HIS A 68 1.36 4.38 -11.54
C HIS A 68 0.10 4.79 -10.77
N PHE A 69 -1.06 4.65 -11.39
CA PHE A 69 -2.33 4.80 -10.70
C PHE A 69 -2.76 3.44 -10.17
N ALA A 70 -3.45 3.41 -9.04
CA ALA A 70 -3.93 2.16 -8.45
C ALA A 70 -5.32 2.30 -7.84
N ALA A 71 -6.05 1.19 -7.85
CA ALA A 71 -7.20 0.96 -7.01
C ALA A 71 -6.72 0.42 -5.65
N GLY A 72 -7.02 1.13 -4.57
CA GLY A 72 -6.67 0.67 -3.23
C GLY A 72 -7.74 -0.28 -2.69
N SER A 73 -7.35 -1.35 -2.00
CA SER A 73 -8.28 -2.10 -1.12
C SER A 73 -9.02 -1.17 -0.15
N ALA A 74 -10.14 -1.62 0.43
CA ALA A 74 -10.93 -0.81 1.35
C ALA A 74 -10.10 -0.12 2.45
N SER A 75 -9.12 -0.82 3.04
CA SER A 75 -8.23 -0.27 4.07
C SER A 75 -7.22 0.78 3.58
N ILE A 76 -6.99 0.89 2.27
CA ILE A 76 -6.18 1.96 1.63
C ILE A 76 -7.09 3.08 1.12
N PHE A 77 -8.18 2.74 0.44
CA PHE A 77 -9.08 3.70 -0.20
C PHE A 77 -9.84 4.55 0.83
N ASP A 78 -10.38 3.92 1.86
CA ASP A 78 -11.03 4.61 2.95
C ASP A 78 -10.80 3.84 4.27
N PRO A 79 -9.73 4.16 5.02
CA PRO A 79 -9.42 3.47 6.27
C PRO A 79 -10.56 3.49 7.31
N LYS A 80 -11.49 4.45 7.21
CA LYS A 80 -12.71 4.49 8.03
C LYS A 80 -13.82 3.55 7.53
N GLY A 81 -13.80 3.15 6.26
CA GLY A 81 -14.73 2.19 5.67
C GLY A 81 -16.16 2.74 5.55
N GLU A 82 -16.28 4.06 5.51
CA GLU A 82 -17.56 4.79 5.44
C GLU A 82 -17.95 5.05 3.98
N HIS A 83 -16.99 4.97 3.05
CA HIS A 83 -17.17 5.43 1.69
C HIS A 83 -16.64 4.45 0.65
N THR A 84 -17.44 4.22 -0.40
CA THR A 84 -17.02 3.57 -1.66
C THR A 84 -16.77 4.58 -2.78
N TRP A 85 -16.96 5.86 -2.51
CA TRP A 85 -16.78 6.99 -3.42
C TRP A 85 -16.15 8.16 -2.67
N CYS A 86 -15.13 8.80 -3.25
CA CYS A 86 -14.34 9.84 -2.59
C CYS A 86 -13.79 9.44 -1.21
N GLY A 87 -13.27 8.22 -1.09
CA GLY A 87 -12.63 7.74 0.12
C GLY A 87 -11.49 8.65 0.59
N SER A 88 -11.25 8.68 1.90
CA SER A 88 -10.24 9.55 2.50
C SER A 88 -8.82 9.28 1.98
N GLY A 89 -8.55 8.08 1.46
CA GLY A 89 -7.30 7.69 0.82
C GLY A 89 -7.11 8.18 -0.62
N CYS A 90 -8.15 8.72 -1.27
CA CYS A 90 -8.05 9.25 -2.63
C CYS A 90 -6.89 10.24 -2.81
N GLY A 91 -6.16 10.16 -3.91
CA GLY A 91 -5.02 11.03 -4.20
C GLY A 91 -3.80 10.84 -3.29
N THR A 92 -3.82 9.88 -2.36
CA THR A 92 -2.64 9.56 -1.55
C THR A 92 -1.63 8.81 -2.38
N CYS A 93 -0.36 9.21 -2.28
CA CYS A 93 0.75 8.53 -2.94
C CYS A 93 1.48 7.60 -1.97
N PHE A 94 1.89 6.44 -2.47
CA PHE A 94 2.67 5.47 -1.73
C PHE A 94 3.93 5.09 -2.50
N ARG A 95 5.02 4.88 -1.77
CA ARG A 95 6.18 4.17 -2.31
C ARG A 95 5.99 2.69 -2.05
N LEU A 96 5.99 1.88 -3.10
CA LEU A 96 5.96 0.43 -3.02
C LEU A 96 7.36 -0.11 -3.29
N LYS A 97 7.85 -1.00 -2.43
CA LYS A 97 9.15 -1.65 -2.57
C LYS A 97 8.95 -3.16 -2.67
N SER A 98 9.36 -3.76 -3.78
CA SER A 98 9.24 -5.20 -4.00
C SER A 98 10.02 -6.01 -2.95
N THR A 99 9.38 -7.03 -2.41
CA THR A 99 10.00 -8.00 -1.49
C THR A 99 10.71 -9.15 -2.23
N GLY A 100 10.55 -9.25 -3.54
CA GLY A 100 11.16 -10.30 -4.36
C GLY A 100 10.25 -11.46 -4.75
N HIS A 101 9.03 -11.55 -4.21
CA HIS A 101 8.14 -12.69 -4.41
C HIS A 101 6.69 -12.26 -4.58
N ALA A 102 5.87 -13.10 -5.19
CA ALA A 102 4.41 -12.96 -5.23
C ALA A 102 3.75 -13.61 -4.00
N ALA A 103 2.45 -13.38 -3.82
CA ALA A 103 1.71 -13.84 -2.65
C ALA A 103 1.50 -15.37 -2.59
N CYS A 104 1.56 -16.05 -3.74
CA CYS A 104 1.48 -17.51 -3.85
C CYS A 104 2.25 -18.00 -5.08
N GLN A 105 2.47 -19.32 -5.18
CA GLN A 105 3.27 -19.93 -6.26
C GLN A 105 2.69 -19.73 -7.67
N THR A 106 1.37 -19.53 -7.78
CA THR A 106 0.65 -19.38 -9.06
C THR A 106 0.08 -17.97 -9.25
N CYS A 107 0.36 -17.05 -8.34
CA CYS A 107 -0.20 -15.69 -8.32
C CYS A 107 0.61 -14.70 -9.17
N GLY A 108 1.75 -15.13 -9.70
CA GLY A 108 2.75 -14.30 -10.37
C GLY A 108 4.16 -14.72 -9.97
N THR A 109 5.16 -14.13 -10.61
CA THR A 109 6.58 -14.39 -10.35
C THR A 109 7.22 -13.37 -9.40
N GLY A 110 6.50 -12.30 -9.05
CA GLY A 110 6.99 -11.18 -8.26
C GLY A 110 7.75 -10.15 -9.10
N SER A 111 8.75 -9.52 -8.51
CA SER A 111 9.67 -8.60 -9.20
C SER A 111 10.98 -8.56 -8.42
N ALA A 112 12.07 -8.06 -8.99
CA ALA A 112 13.35 -8.06 -8.29
C ALA A 112 13.26 -7.32 -6.93
N ARG A 113 13.87 -7.92 -5.91
CA ARG A 113 13.81 -7.40 -4.53
C ARG A 113 14.41 -6.00 -4.46
N GLY A 114 13.74 -5.10 -3.76
CA GLY A 114 14.20 -3.74 -3.52
C GLY A 114 13.85 -2.75 -4.64
N LEU A 115 13.31 -3.21 -5.78
CA LEU A 115 12.77 -2.30 -6.79
C LEU A 115 11.61 -1.50 -6.23
N THR A 116 11.53 -0.22 -6.61
CA THR A 116 10.52 0.70 -6.11
C THR A 116 9.73 1.35 -7.21
N ILE A 117 8.43 1.53 -6.96
CA ILE A 117 7.56 2.40 -7.75
C ILE A 117 6.81 3.38 -6.85
N THR A 118 6.32 4.46 -7.44
CA THR A 118 5.30 5.31 -6.81
C THR A 118 3.95 4.94 -7.35
N VAL A 119 2.97 4.78 -6.46
CA VAL A 119 1.55 4.65 -6.84
C VAL A 119 0.74 5.79 -6.28
N VAL A 120 -0.31 6.20 -6.98
CA VAL A 120 -1.35 7.12 -6.51
C VAL A 120 -2.69 6.42 -6.49
N VAL A 121 -3.39 6.52 -5.36
CA VAL A 121 -4.75 5.95 -5.22
C VAL A 121 -5.74 6.83 -5.97
N TYR A 122 -6.40 6.28 -6.97
CA TYR A 122 -7.45 6.99 -7.73
C TYR A 122 -8.77 6.21 -7.82
N ASP A 123 -8.76 4.97 -7.38
CA ASP A 123 -9.90 4.08 -7.44
C ASP A 123 -9.97 3.21 -6.18
N LEU A 124 -11.10 2.54 -6.03
CA LEU A 124 -11.35 1.53 -5.02
C LEU A 124 -11.23 0.16 -5.69
N CYS A 125 -10.45 -0.75 -5.10
CA CYS A 125 -10.65 -2.16 -5.37
C CYS A 125 -11.72 -2.68 -4.41
N PRO A 126 -12.96 -2.90 -4.87
CA PRO A 126 -14.06 -3.29 -3.99
C PRO A 126 -13.80 -4.69 -3.43
N ALA A 127 -14.28 -4.92 -2.21
CA ALA A 127 -14.17 -6.24 -1.63
C ALA A 127 -14.98 -7.25 -2.45
N GLY A 128 -14.34 -8.36 -2.85
CA GLY A 128 -15.04 -9.43 -3.56
C GLY A 128 -16.00 -10.16 -2.61
N THR A 129 -17.27 -10.29 -3.02
CA THR A 129 -18.27 -11.09 -2.31
C THR A 129 -18.37 -12.52 -2.85
N GLU A 130 -17.92 -12.73 -4.08
CA GLU A 130 -18.00 -14.02 -4.77
C GLU A 130 -16.78 -14.90 -4.46
N PRO A 131 -16.99 -16.11 -3.90
CA PRO A 131 -15.92 -17.08 -3.70
C PRO A 131 -15.17 -17.37 -5.00
N ASN A 132 -13.84 -17.39 -4.93
CA ASN A 132 -12.92 -17.64 -6.05
C ASN A 132 -12.80 -16.53 -7.11
N SER A 133 -13.36 -15.33 -6.87
CA SER A 133 -13.06 -14.16 -7.71
C SER A 133 -11.67 -13.58 -7.39
N GLU A 134 -11.01 -12.94 -8.36
CA GLU A 134 -9.75 -12.22 -8.10
C GLU A 134 -9.94 -11.14 -7.02
N GLN A 135 -11.06 -10.40 -7.06
CA GLN A 135 -11.37 -9.43 -6.01
C GLN A 135 -11.48 -10.08 -4.63
N TYR A 136 -12.03 -11.29 -4.52
CA TYR A 136 -12.08 -12.03 -3.26
C TYR A 136 -10.68 -12.45 -2.78
N HIS A 137 -9.80 -12.84 -3.69
CA HIS A 137 -8.45 -13.28 -3.35
C HIS A 137 -7.54 -12.16 -2.88
N TYR A 138 -7.72 -10.95 -3.42
CA TYR A 138 -6.80 -9.83 -3.22
C TYR A 138 -7.40 -8.64 -2.47
N CYS A 139 -8.61 -8.22 -2.82
CA CYS A 139 -9.24 -7.01 -2.31
C CYS A 139 -10.10 -7.36 -1.09
N SER A 140 -9.49 -7.30 0.09
CA SER A 140 -10.19 -7.66 1.32
C SER A 140 -11.15 -6.55 1.80
N PRO A 141 -12.21 -6.95 2.52
CA PRO A 141 -12.98 -6.03 3.35
C PRO A 141 -12.08 -5.28 4.34
N LYS A 142 -12.55 -4.11 4.79
CA LYS A 142 -11.80 -3.29 5.76
C LYS A 142 -11.42 -4.11 7.00
N GLY A 143 -10.14 -4.05 7.37
CA GLY A 143 -9.62 -4.65 8.60
C GLY A 143 -9.45 -6.17 8.56
N VAL A 144 -9.86 -6.82 7.45
CA VAL A 144 -9.74 -8.26 7.22
C VAL A 144 -8.57 -8.50 6.27
N SER A 145 -7.87 -9.62 6.47
CA SER A 145 -6.85 -10.08 5.51
C SER A 145 -7.49 -10.77 4.33
N ASN A 146 -6.91 -10.59 3.14
CA ASN A 146 -7.29 -11.34 1.95
C ASN A 146 -6.87 -12.82 2.06
N SER A 147 -7.18 -13.62 1.04
CA SER A 147 -6.91 -15.07 1.07
C SER A 147 -5.42 -15.44 1.17
N HIS A 148 -4.53 -14.48 0.96
CA HIS A 148 -3.08 -14.61 1.09
C HIS A 148 -2.53 -14.06 2.41
N GLY A 149 -3.39 -13.61 3.33
CA GLY A 149 -2.99 -13.11 4.65
C GLY A 149 -2.69 -11.61 4.72
N PHE A 150 -2.87 -10.85 3.63
CA PHE A 150 -2.55 -9.42 3.59
C PHE A 150 -3.78 -8.54 3.80
N LYS A 151 -3.65 -7.53 4.67
CA LYS A 151 -4.70 -6.53 4.94
C LYS A 151 -4.82 -5.45 3.86
N TYR A 152 -3.82 -5.36 3.00
CA TYR A 152 -3.66 -4.27 2.05
C TYR A 152 -3.40 -4.84 0.67
N HIS A 153 -3.95 -4.16 -0.32
CA HIS A 153 -3.77 -4.49 -1.71
C HIS A 153 -3.82 -3.23 -2.59
N PHE A 154 -2.93 -3.18 -3.58
CA PHE A 154 -2.92 -2.18 -4.65
C PHE A 154 -3.13 -2.87 -5.99
N ASP A 155 -4.27 -2.64 -6.62
CA ASP A 155 -4.52 -3.09 -7.99
C ASP A 155 -4.02 -2.00 -8.93
N ILE A 156 -2.91 -2.23 -9.63
CA ILE A 156 -2.20 -1.19 -10.39
C ILE A 156 -2.79 -1.10 -11.79
N HIS A 157 -3.18 0.11 -12.20
CA HIS A 157 -3.79 0.34 -13.50
C HIS A 157 -2.74 0.27 -14.62
N SER A 158 -2.53 -0.94 -15.13
CA SER A 158 -1.64 -1.24 -16.25
C SER A 158 -1.98 -2.62 -16.83
N SER A 159 -1.65 -2.88 -18.10
CA SER A 159 -1.65 -4.25 -18.64
C SER A 159 -0.38 -5.01 -18.26
N ASP A 160 0.73 -4.29 -18.18
CA ASP A 160 2.09 -4.78 -17.96
C ASP A 160 3.03 -3.59 -17.83
N PHE A 161 4.12 -3.75 -17.07
CA PHE A 161 5.22 -2.81 -17.08
C PHE A 161 6.50 -3.44 -16.54
N THR A 162 7.62 -2.78 -16.80
CA THR A 162 8.92 -3.16 -16.27
C THR A 162 9.53 -2.01 -15.48
N VAL A 163 10.30 -2.34 -14.46
CA VAL A 163 11.04 -1.39 -13.61
C VAL A 163 12.47 -1.87 -13.53
N GLY A 164 13.42 -1.05 -13.98
CA GLY A 164 14.84 -1.44 -14.00
C GLY A 164 15.11 -2.72 -14.81
N GLY A 165 14.34 -2.98 -15.87
CA GLY A 165 14.47 -4.18 -16.70
C GLY A 165 13.78 -5.44 -16.16
N HIS A 166 13.12 -5.37 -15.00
CA HIS A 166 12.36 -6.49 -14.43
C HIS A 166 10.87 -6.28 -14.59
N LYS A 167 10.13 -7.33 -14.97
CA LYS A 167 8.66 -7.32 -14.96
C LYS A 167 8.15 -7.06 -13.56
N TRP A 168 7.09 -6.26 -13.45
CA TRP A 168 6.30 -6.15 -12.22
C TRP A 168 5.15 -7.15 -12.27
N ASP A 169 5.37 -8.35 -11.74
CA ASP A 169 4.44 -9.48 -11.86
C ASP A 169 3.84 -9.85 -10.49
N ASN A 170 2.90 -9.02 -10.03
CA ASN A 170 2.20 -9.19 -8.75
C ASN A 170 3.11 -9.37 -7.51
N PRO A 171 4.20 -8.60 -7.34
CA PRO A 171 5.01 -8.70 -6.14
C PRO A 171 4.22 -8.33 -4.88
N VAL A 172 4.51 -9.04 -3.80
CA VAL A 172 4.29 -8.52 -2.45
C VAL A 172 5.25 -7.36 -2.24
N VAL A 173 4.73 -6.26 -1.71
CA VAL A 173 5.49 -5.03 -1.51
C VAL A 173 5.44 -4.59 -0.06
N ASP A 174 6.55 -4.04 0.41
CA ASP A 174 6.56 -3.15 1.55
C ASP A 174 6.08 -1.77 1.06
N PHE A 175 5.23 -1.08 1.83
CA PHE A 175 4.73 0.24 1.42
C PHE A 175 4.74 1.29 2.54
N GLU A 176 4.78 2.55 2.11
CA GLU A 176 4.67 3.72 2.98
C GLU A 176 3.98 4.87 2.24
N PRO A 177 3.20 5.71 2.95
CA PRO A 177 2.72 6.96 2.37
C PRO A 177 3.90 7.90 2.11
N ILE A 178 3.85 8.63 0.99
CA ILE A 178 4.84 9.64 0.62
C ILE A 178 4.13 10.92 0.18
N LYS A 179 4.88 12.04 0.17
CA LYS A 179 4.41 13.23 -0.53
C LYS A 179 4.27 12.92 -2.02
N CYS A 180 3.11 13.21 -2.60
CA CYS A 180 2.92 13.04 -4.03
C CYS A 180 3.90 13.92 -4.84
N PRO A 181 4.50 13.38 -5.91
CA PRO A 181 5.24 14.19 -6.87
C PRO A 181 4.37 15.31 -7.43
N GLN A 182 4.95 16.49 -7.69
CA GLN A 182 4.20 17.67 -8.12
C GLN A 182 3.38 17.42 -9.40
N VAL A 183 3.91 16.63 -10.34
CA VAL A 183 3.19 16.25 -11.56
C VAL A 183 1.88 15.52 -11.27
N VAL A 184 1.85 14.68 -10.24
CA VAL A 184 0.66 13.95 -9.79
C VAL A 184 -0.32 14.91 -9.13
N THR A 185 0.15 15.75 -8.22
CA THR A 185 -0.71 16.75 -7.55
C THR A 185 -1.39 17.65 -8.58
N ASN A 186 -0.63 18.21 -9.51
CA ASN A 186 -1.17 19.05 -10.60
C ASN A 186 -2.19 18.29 -11.46
N TRP A 187 -1.97 16.99 -11.68
CA TRP A 187 -2.89 16.16 -12.45
C TRP A 187 -4.20 15.91 -11.67
N LEU A 188 -4.10 15.51 -10.40
CA LEU A 188 -5.26 15.28 -9.53
C LEU A 188 -6.13 16.53 -9.39
N GLU A 189 -5.52 17.71 -9.22
CA GLU A 189 -6.23 18.99 -9.14
C GLU A 189 -7.01 19.31 -10.42
N ARG A 190 -6.42 19.03 -11.60
CA ARG A 190 -7.07 19.28 -12.88
C ARG A 190 -8.16 18.27 -13.21
N HIS A 191 -8.02 17.03 -12.78
CA HIS A 191 -8.79 15.92 -13.34
C HIS A 191 -9.71 15.23 -12.33
N CYS A 192 -9.44 15.29 -11.01
CA CYS A 192 -10.20 14.59 -9.97
C CYS A 192 -11.10 15.52 -9.14
N LYS A 193 -11.70 16.51 -9.81
CA LYS A 193 -12.38 17.66 -9.17
C LYS A 193 -13.54 17.28 -8.24
N LYS A 194 -14.20 16.14 -8.45
CA LYS A 194 -15.36 15.74 -7.61
C LYS A 194 -14.98 15.41 -6.17
N CYS A 195 -13.78 14.86 -5.95
CA CYS A 195 -13.34 14.44 -4.62
C CYS A 195 -12.29 15.39 -3.99
N THR A 196 -11.62 16.21 -4.80
CA THR A 196 -10.58 17.14 -4.33
C THR A 196 -11.11 18.53 -3.94
N GLN A 197 -12.32 18.92 -4.33
CA GLN A 197 -12.94 20.21 -3.96
C GLN A 197 -13.45 20.28 -2.50
N LYS A 198 -13.39 19.17 -1.75
CA LYS A 198 -13.87 19.08 -0.35
C LYS A 198 -12.75 18.91 0.68
N ARG A 199 -11.49 19.15 0.30
CA ARG A 199 -10.33 19.04 1.21
C ARG A 199 -9.81 20.39 1.63
#